data_AF-A0AAN4YYZ8-F1
#
_entry.id   AF-A0AAN4YYZ8-F1
#
_cell.length_a   1.000
_cell.length_b   1.000
_cell.length_c   1.000
_cell.angle_alpha   90.00
_cell.angle_beta   90.00
_cell.angle_gamma   90.00
#
_symmetry.space_group_name_H-M   'P 1'
#
loop_
_entity.id
_entity.type
_entity.pdbx_description
1 polymer ?
#
loop_
_entity_poly.entity_id
_entity_poly.type
_entity_poly.pdbx_seq_one_letter_code
_entity_poly.pdbx_strand_id
1 'polypeptide(L)'
;VDGERKELDDTFRHGHTKCGFDDFVSWDDLMDEKQDFMVYESGMICIDVRLTISNIKGISPSIDFTSPDDSRHDVALMFNGEKLFACKQV
;
A
#
# COMPACT_ATOMS: atom_id res chain seq x y z
N VAL A 1 -8.24 18.25 16.15
CA VAL A 1 -7.38 17.84 17.28
C VAL A 1 -6.01 17.55 16.70
N ASP A 2 -4.99 18.34 17.06
CA ASP A 2 -3.61 18.08 16.64
C ASP A 2 -3.06 16.94 17.51
N GLY A 3 -3.44 15.71 17.17
CA GLY A 3 -2.82 14.51 17.73
C GLY A 3 -1.32 14.52 17.41
N GLU A 4 -0.50 14.10 18.38
CA GLU A 4 0.95 14.11 18.24
C GLU A 4 1.36 13.26 17.04
N ARG A 5 1.99 13.89 16.05
CA ARG A 5 2.37 13.22 14.80
C ARG A 5 3.64 12.40 15.02
N LYS A 6 3.54 11.09 14.83
CA LYS A 6 4.69 10.20 14.81
C LYS A 6 5.22 10.04 13.39
N GLU A 7 6.54 10.11 13.24
CA GLU A 7 7.24 9.96 11.95
C GLU A 7 8.15 8.74 11.98
N LEU A 8 8.18 8.02 10.87
CA LEU A 8 9.00 6.83 10.67
C LEU A 8 9.66 6.93 9.29
N ASP A 9 10.97 6.71 9.25
CA ASP A 9 11.75 6.58 8.03
C ASP A 9 12.30 5.15 7.97
N ASP A 10 11.98 4.43 6.89
CA ASP A 10 12.36 3.04 6.72
C ASP A 10 12.55 2.67 5.24
N THR A 11 13.39 1.65 5.02
CA THR A 11 13.66 1.10 3.69
C THR A 11 12.85 -0.17 3.47
N PHE A 12 11.86 -0.08 2.60
CA PHE A 12 11.09 -1.22 2.12
C PHE A 12 11.88 -2.06 1.12
N ARG A 13 11.89 -3.38 1.32
CA ARG A 13 12.56 -4.35 0.45
C ARG A 13 11.89 -5.72 0.53
N HIS A 14 12.23 -6.62 -0.39
CA HIS A 14 11.74 -8.00 -0.34
C HIS A 14 12.14 -8.66 0.99
N GLY A 15 11.14 -9.01 1.81
CA GLY A 15 11.31 -9.53 3.18
C GLY A 15 11.14 -8.49 4.30
N HIS A 16 11.11 -7.19 3.98
CA HIS A 16 10.78 -6.11 4.90
C HIS A 16 9.66 -5.27 4.28
N THR A 17 8.45 -5.81 4.37
CA THR A 17 7.24 -5.31 3.68
C THR A 17 6.32 -4.51 4.58
N LYS A 18 6.66 -4.36 5.86
CA LYS A 18 5.91 -3.58 6.84
C LYS A 18 6.86 -2.71 7.64
N CYS A 19 6.39 -1.52 7.98
CA CYS A 19 6.99 -0.65 8.96
C CYS A 19 5.85 -0.04 9.78
N GLY A 20 6.11 0.34 11.02
CA GLY A 20 5.08 0.91 11.88
C GLY A 20 5.58 1.08 13.31
N PHE A 21 4.63 1.35 14.20
CA PHE A 21 4.87 1.45 15.64
C PHE A 21 4.10 0.33 16.31
N ASP A 22 4.77 -0.45 17.16
CA ASP A 22 4.09 -1.45 17.99
C ASP A 22 3.16 -0.76 19.00
N ASP A 23 3.58 0.40 19.53
CA ASP A 23 2.83 1.23 20.47
C ASP A 23 2.57 2.63 19.90
N PHE A 24 1.60 2.73 18.98
CA PHE A 24 1.24 4.01 18.36
C PHE A 24 0.45 4.92 19.31
N VAL A 25 -0.59 4.38 19.94
CA VAL A 25 -1.46 5.05 20.92
C VAL A 25 -1.90 4.00 21.93
N SER A 26 -2.03 4.38 23.20
CA SER A 26 -2.52 3.44 24.21
C SER A 26 -3.99 3.12 23.95
N TRP A 27 -4.43 1.91 24.33
CA TRP A 27 -5.84 1.54 24.20
C TRP A 27 -6.73 2.45 25.07
N ASP A 28 -6.26 2.82 26.25
CA ASP A 28 -7.01 3.70 27.15
C ASP A 28 -7.22 5.09 26.54
N ASP A 29 -6.18 5.66 25.92
CA ASP A 29 -6.30 6.95 25.22
C ASP A 29 -7.21 6.84 23.99
N LEU A 30 -7.13 5.74 23.25
CA LEU A 30 -7.94 5.48 22.06
C LEU A 30 -9.44 5.40 22.37
N MET A 31 -9.78 4.92 23.57
CA MET A 31 -11.15 4.76 24.06
C MET A 31 -11.61 5.93 24.95
N ASP A 32 -10.79 6.96 25.16
CA ASP A 32 -11.17 8.15 25.92
C ASP A 32 -12.03 9.08 25.08
N GLU A 33 -13.26 9.33 25.53
CA GLU A 33 -14.24 10.23 24.90
C GLU A 33 -13.70 11.65 24.72
N LYS A 34 -12.71 12.04 25.54
CA LYS A 34 -12.13 13.38 25.51
C LYS A 34 -11.05 13.55 24.45
N GLN A 35 -10.48 12.46 23.94
CA GLN A 35 -9.40 12.51 22.95
C GLN A 35 -9.90 12.63 21.50
N ASP A 36 -11.20 12.43 21.28
CA ASP A 36 -11.87 12.58 19.98
C ASP A 36 -11.28 11.68 18.87
N PHE A 37 -10.62 10.57 19.25
CA PHE A 37 -10.07 9.59 18.30
C PHE A 37 -11.14 8.66 17.70
N MET A 38 -12.25 8.48 18.42
CA MET A 38 -13.33 7.57 18.04
C MET A 38 -14.60 8.36 17.77
N VAL A 39 -15.23 8.05 16.64
CA VAL A 39 -16.59 8.53 16.34
C VAL A 39 -17.56 7.65 17.11
N TYR A 40 -17.90 8.03 18.34
CA TYR A 40 -18.70 7.21 19.27
C TYR A 40 -20.03 6.72 18.70
N GLU A 41 -20.70 7.54 17.90
CA GLU A 41 -21.97 7.19 17.27
C GLU A 41 -21.84 6.01 16.28
N SER A 42 -20.66 5.82 15.70
CA SER A 42 -20.38 4.73 14.75
C SER A 42 -19.42 3.66 15.28
N GLY A 43 -18.75 3.90 16.41
CA GLY A 43 -17.70 3.04 16.95
C GLY A 43 -16.47 2.93 16.03
N MET A 44 -16.27 3.91 15.14
CA MET A 44 -15.18 3.89 14.16
C MET A 44 -14.00 4.74 14.63
N ILE A 45 -12.79 4.25 14.36
CA ILE A 45 -11.53 4.97 14.56
C ILE A 45 -11.00 5.36 13.18
N CYS A 46 -10.69 6.64 12.99
CA CYS A 46 -10.11 7.16 11.76
C CYS A 46 -8.59 7.23 11.89
N ILE A 47 -7.86 6.60 10.97
CA ILE A 47 -6.40 6.62 10.93
C ILE A 47 -5.96 7.31 9.63
N ASP A 48 -5.29 8.46 9.76
CA ASP A 48 -4.71 9.19 8.63
C ASP A 48 -3.22 8.89 8.51
N VAL A 49 -2.82 8.35 7.35
CA VAL A 49 -1.42 8.02 7.05
C VAL A 49 -0.92 8.90 5.90
N ARG A 50 0.18 9.61 6.11
CA ARG A 50 0.89 10.36 5.05
C ARG A 50 2.19 9.65 4.71
N LEU A 51 2.30 9.19 3.47
CA LEU A 51 3.47 8.48 2.95
C LEU A 51 4.22 9.36 1.96
N THR A 52 5.54 9.44 2.12
CA THR A 52 6.44 10.04 1.14
C THR A 52 7.46 8.99 0.72
N ILE A 53 7.39 8.57 -0.55
CA ILE A 53 8.33 7.59 -1.10
C ILE A 53 9.44 8.35 -1.81
N SER A 54 10.69 8.06 -1.45
CA SER A 54 11.86 8.64 -2.09
C SER A 54 12.86 7.55 -2.49
N ASN A 55 13.72 7.86 -3.47
CA ASN A 55 14.88 7.04 -3.84
C ASN A 55 14.57 5.57 -4.19
N ILE A 56 13.61 5.36 -5.10
CA ILE A 56 13.21 4.02 -5.52
C ILE A 56 14.29 3.41 -6.43
N LYS A 57 14.79 2.23 -6.07
CA LYS A 57 15.81 1.48 -6.83
C LYS A 57 15.33 0.07 -7.13
N GLY A 58 15.70 -0.45 -8.30
CA GLY A 58 15.46 -1.85 -8.63
C GLY A 58 13.99 -2.20 -8.85
N ILE A 59 13.16 -1.23 -9.28
CA ILE A 59 11.85 -1.54 -9.85
C ILE A 59 12.10 -2.21 -11.20
N SER A 60 12.31 -3.52 -11.18
CA SER A 60 12.16 -4.34 -12.37
C SER A 60 10.67 -4.68 -12.47
N PRO A 61 10.01 -4.47 -13.61
CA PRO A 61 8.69 -5.05 -13.80
C PRO A 61 8.81 -6.54 -13.51
N SER A 62 7.91 -7.09 -12.69
CA SER A 62 7.91 -8.52 -12.36
C SER A 62 7.65 -9.40 -13.59
N ILE A 63 7.34 -8.78 -14.73
CA ILE A 63 7.02 -9.40 -16.00
C ILE A 63 7.95 -8.79 -17.05
N ASP A 64 8.79 -9.63 -17.64
CA ASP A 64 9.53 -9.30 -18.85
C ASP A 64 8.64 -9.58 -20.07
N PHE A 65 7.99 -8.53 -20.57
CA PHE A 65 7.15 -8.59 -21.78
C PHE A 65 7.94 -8.82 -23.07
N THR A 66 9.28 -8.88 -22.99
CA THR A 66 10.15 -9.15 -24.14
C THR A 66 10.51 -10.62 -24.28
N SER A 67 10.17 -11.47 -23.32
CA SER A 67 10.42 -12.92 -23.34
C SER A 67 9.26 -13.65 -24.04
N PRO A 68 9.43 -14.12 -25.29
CA PRO A 68 8.33 -14.59 -26.13
C PRO A 68 7.77 -15.97 -25.75
N ASP A 69 8.41 -16.69 -24.82
CA ASP A 69 8.15 -18.12 -24.56
C ASP A 69 7.60 -18.43 -23.15
N ASP A 70 7.25 -17.43 -22.34
CA ASP A 70 6.67 -17.69 -21.01
C ASP A 70 5.14 -17.92 -21.09
N SER A 71 4.75 -19.17 -21.27
CA SER A 71 3.35 -19.63 -21.36
C SER A 71 2.56 -19.51 -20.04
N ARG A 72 3.15 -18.93 -18.97
CA ARG A 72 2.51 -18.80 -17.66
C ARG A 72 1.70 -17.52 -17.49
N HIS A 73 1.71 -16.63 -18.47
CA HIS A 73 1.20 -15.28 -18.32
C HIS A 73 0.27 -14.86 -19.46
N ASP A 74 -1.03 -15.13 -19.28
CA ASP A 74 -2.12 -14.56 -20.07
C ASP A 74 -2.30 -13.07 -19.71
N VAL A 75 -1.41 -12.21 -20.21
CA VAL A 75 -1.59 -10.76 -20.02
C VAL A 75 -2.59 -10.25 -21.05
N ALA A 76 -3.79 -9.89 -20.58
CA ALA A 76 -4.77 -9.15 -21.37
C ALA A 76 -4.54 -7.64 -21.18
N LEU A 77 -4.39 -6.91 -22.29
CA LEU A 77 -4.41 -5.45 -22.28
C LEU A 77 -5.85 -4.97 -22.28
N MET A 78 -6.19 -4.03 -21.41
CA MET A 78 -7.52 -3.40 -21.40
C MET A 78 -7.43 -2.07 -22.14
N PHE A 79 -8.15 -1.93 -23.25
CA PHE A 79 -8.20 -0.69 -24.04
C PHE A 79 -9.66 -0.34 -24.33
N ASN A 80 -10.10 0.86 -23.95
CA ASN A 80 -11.48 1.34 -24.08
C ASN A 80 -12.56 0.40 -23.49
N GLY A 81 -12.24 -0.35 -22.43
CA GLY A 81 -13.18 -1.26 -21.76
C GLY A 81 -13.26 -2.66 -22.37
N GLU A 82 -12.53 -2.94 -23.45
CA GLU A 82 -12.43 -4.26 -24.05
C GLU A 82 -11.09 -4.93 -23.69
N LYS A 83 -11.12 -6.25 -23.50
CA LYS A 83 -9.93 -7.08 -23.26
C LYS A 83 -9.31 -7.50 -24.59
N LEU A 84 -8.08 -7.09 -24.83
CA LEU A 84 -7.26 -7.51 -25.95
C LEU A 84 -6.25 -8.56 -25.47
N PHE A 85 -6.37 -9.79 -25.98
CA PHE A 85 -5.41 -10.85 -25.77
C PHE A 85 -4.34 -10.75 -26.86
N ALA A 86 -3.11 -10.41 -26.49
CA ALA A 86 -2.00 -10.33 -27.43
C ALA A 86 -1.12 -11.58 -27.26
N CYS A 87 -1.28 -12.56 -28.16
CA CYS A 87 -0.25 -13.56 -28.42
C CYS A 87 0.63 -13.04 -29.56
N LYS A 88 1.96 -13.09 -29.41
CA LYS A 88 2.87 -12.78 -30.51
C LYS A 88 2.65 -13.81 -31.63
N GLN A 89 2.38 -13.33 -32.85
CA GLN A 89 2.33 -14.17 -34.05
C GLN A 89 3.75 -14.64 -34.38
N VAL A 90 3.86 -15.94 -34.68
CA VAL A 90 5.08 -16.76 -34.93
C VAL A 90 6.15 -16.04 -35.75
#